data_AF-A0A1E3XF50-F1
#
_entry.id   AF-A0A1E3XF50-F1
#
_cell.length_a   1.000
_cell.length_b   1.000
_cell.length_c   1.000
_cell.angle_alpha   90.00
_cell.angle_beta   90.00
_cell.angle_gamma   90.00
#
_symmetry.space_group_name_H-M   'P 1'
#
loop_
_entity.id
_entity.type
_entity.pdbx_description
1 polymer ?
#
loop_
_entity_poly.entity_id
_entity_poly.type
_entity_poly.pdbx_seq_one_letter_code
_entity_poly.pdbx_strand_id
1 'polypeptide(L)'
;MKIYTSRYGNKEIAQTNLIPVGISLYPPRWETAFKVKYRIKELAPTRNMLDMEYEPYKTLYIQKLNTLDINQLEERFKVILGEKCKDIVLLCFEDLTKPGEWCHRCVFAEWWQNKTGQKINELNLQKAINHNIKML
;
A
#
# COMPACT_ATOMS: atom_id res chain seq x y z
N MET A 1 -12.15 3.37 -10.34
CA MET A 1 -11.63 2.93 -9.03
C MET A 1 -10.43 3.79 -8.67
N LYS A 2 -10.37 4.29 -7.44
CA LYS A 2 -9.15 4.86 -6.85
C LYS A 2 -8.46 3.81 -5.99
N ILE A 3 -7.13 3.90 -5.96
CA ILE A 3 -6.28 3.08 -5.12
C ILE A 3 -5.56 4.05 -4.18
N TYR A 4 -5.62 3.74 -2.88
CA TYR A 4 -4.90 4.44 -1.83
C TYR A 4 -3.87 3.51 -1.20
N THR A 5 -2.90 4.08 -0.51
CA THR A 5 -2.00 3.33 0.37
C THR A 5 -2.15 3.79 1.82
N SER A 6 -1.91 2.91 2.77
CA SER A 6 -1.78 3.26 4.18
C SER A 6 -1.03 2.17 4.96
N ARG A 7 -0.92 2.35 6.28
CA ARG A 7 -0.40 1.32 7.19
C ARG A 7 -1.51 0.58 7.92
N TYR A 8 -1.27 -0.66 8.34
CA TYR A 8 -2.19 -1.45 9.18
C TYR A 8 -2.59 -0.73 10.47
N GLY A 9 -1.68 0.08 11.03
CA GLY A 9 -1.93 0.84 12.26
C GLY A 9 -2.85 2.06 12.10
N ASN A 10 -3.27 2.43 10.88
CA ASN A 10 -4.10 3.61 10.67
C ASN A 10 -5.57 3.33 11.03
N LYS A 11 -5.98 3.72 12.24
CA LYS A 11 -7.33 3.50 12.76
C LYS A 11 -8.42 4.26 11.98
N GLU A 12 -8.07 5.36 11.31
CA GLU A 12 -9.03 6.18 10.56
C GLU A 12 -9.69 5.42 9.41
N ILE A 13 -9.04 4.36 8.89
CA ILE A 13 -9.59 3.51 7.84
C ILE A 13 -10.94 2.91 8.24
N ALA A 14 -11.14 2.61 9.53
CA ALA A 14 -12.40 2.08 10.07
C ALA A 14 -13.59 3.03 9.89
N GLN A 15 -13.33 4.33 9.71
CA GLN A 15 -14.33 5.37 9.46
C GLN A 15 -14.54 5.63 7.96
N THR A 16 -13.83 4.92 7.09
CA THR A 16 -13.95 5.06 5.64
C THR A 16 -14.78 3.94 5.03
N ASN A 17 -15.15 4.11 3.77
CA ASN A 17 -15.73 3.05 2.95
C ASN A 17 -14.69 2.30 2.10
N LEU A 18 -13.39 2.47 2.37
CA LEU A 18 -12.33 1.81 1.62
C LEU A 18 -12.27 0.32 1.94
N ILE A 19 -11.96 -0.51 0.94
CA ILE A 19 -11.71 -1.94 1.13
C ILE A 19 -10.24 -2.13 1.53
N PRO A 20 -9.93 -2.63 2.75
CA PRO A 20 -8.57 -2.83 3.19
C PRO A 20 -7.97 -4.11 2.58
N VAL A 21 -6.84 -3.97 1.88
CA VAL A 21 -6.14 -5.06 1.21
C VAL A 21 -4.69 -5.12 1.69
N GLY A 22 -4.31 -6.24 2.30
CA GLY A 22 -2.93 -6.46 2.74
C GLY A 22 -2.02 -6.83 1.58
N ILE A 23 -0.90 -6.13 1.44
CA ILE A 23 0.15 -6.44 0.46
C ILE A 23 1.47 -6.86 1.11
N SER A 24 1.51 -7.02 2.43
CA SER A 24 2.66 -7.54 3.16
C SER A 24 2.78 -9.08 3.09
N LEU A 25 3.99 -9.60 3.32
CA LEU A 25 4.27 -11.03 3.34
C LEU A 25 3.47 -11.78 4.42
N TYR A 26 3.31 -11.14 5.59
CA TYR A 26 2.59 -11.66 6.74
C TYR A 26 1.51 -10.66 7.20
N PRO A 27 0.37 -11.12 7.73
CA PRO A 27 -0.62 -10.23 8.35
C PRO A 27 -0.10 -9.65 9.68
N PRO A 28 -0.70 -8.55 10.17
CA PRO A 28 -0.44 -8.06 11.53
C PRO A 28 -0.73 -9.15 12.57
N ARG A 29 0.10 -9.20 13.63
CA ARG A 29 -0.07 -10.11 14.78
C ARG A 29 -0.92 -9.51 15.90
N TRP A 30 -1.48 -8.31 15.66
CA TRP A 30 -2.37 -7.61 16.56
C TRP A 30 -3.72 -7.38 15.89
N GLU A 31 -4.73 -7.06 16.69
CA GLU A 31 -6.05 -6.69 16.18
C GLU A 31 -6.04 -5.26 15.61
N THR A 32 -6.38 -5.14 14.32
CA THR A 32 -6.53 -3.86 13.63
C THR A 32 -7.93 -3.28 13.88
N ALA A 33 -8.08 -1.96 13.83
CA ALA A 33 -9.38 -1.28 14.00
C ALA A 33 -10.41 -1.58 12.88
N PHE A 34 -10.00 -2.33 11.86
CA PHE A 34 -10.81 -2.74 10.71
C PHE A 34 -10.42 -4.17 10.29
N LYS A 35 -11.27 -4.86 9.54
CA LYS A 35 -10.97 -6.21 9.04
C LYS A 35 -10.23 -6.17 7.70
N VAL A 36 -9.03 -6.74 7.65
CA VAL A 36 -8.30 -6.99 6.39
C VAL A 36 -8.90 -8.22 5.71
N LYS A 37 -9.87 -8.00 4.82
CA LYS A 37 -10.59 -9.10 4.14
C LYS A 37 -9.79 -9.76 3.02
N TYR A 38 -8.94 -9.00 2.34
CA TYR A 38 -8.23 -9.46 1.15
C TYR A 38 -6.72 -9.28 1.31
N ARG A 39 -5.97 -10.15 0.63
CA ARG A 39 -4.52 -10.08 0.55
C ARG A 39 -4.04 -10.38 -0.86
N ILE A 40 -3.04 -9.64 -1.33
CA ILE A 40 -2.38 -9.85 -2.62
C ILE A 40 -0.90 -10.06 -2.35
N LYS A 41 -0.53 -11.32 -2.10
CA LYS A 41 0.85 -11.70 -1.74
C LYS A 41 1.82 -11.49 -2.89
N GLU A 42 1.32 -11.45 -4.12
CA GLU A 42 2.06 -11.14 -5.33
C GLU A 42 2.60 -9.71 -5.30
N LEU A 43 2.02 -8.82 -4.49
CA LEU A 43 2.52 -7.47 -4.22
C LEU A 43 3.38 -7.40 -2.93
N ALA A 44 3.68 -8.52 -2.28
CA ALA A 44 4.64 -8.51 -1.19
C ALA A 44 6.08 -8.51 -1.72
N PRO A 45 7.04 -7.91 -0.99
CA PRO A 45 8.44 -8.24 -1.18
C PRO A 45 8.69 -9.72 -0.88
N THR A 46 9.75 -10.28 -1.48
CA THR A 46 10.23 -11.62 -1.10
C THR A 46 10.99 -11.57 0.22
N ARG A 47 11.14 -12.72 0.88
CA ARG A 47 11.73 -12.79 2.22
C ARG A 47 13.16 -12.26 2.29
N ASN A 48 13.97 -12.50 1.25
CA ASN A 48 15.33 -12.00 1.14
C ASN A 48 15.43 -10.47 0.97
N MET A 49 14.32 -9.78 0.70
CA MET A 49 14.29 -8.33 0.55
C MET A 49 13.99 -7.59 1.85
N LEU A 50 13.59 -8.29 2.93
CA LEU A 50 13.13 -7.63 4.15
C LEU A 50 14.24 -6.88 4.90
N ASP A 51 15.50 -7.30 4.72
CA ASP A 51 16.67 -6.75 5.40
C ASP A 51 17.58 -5.95 4.43
N MET A 52 17.04 -5.53 3.27
CA MET A 52 17.79 -4.79 2.27
C MET A 52 17.70 -3.29 2.48
N GLU A 53 18.80 -2.60 2.17
CA GLU A 53 18.81 -1.15 1.99
C GLU A 53 17.95 -0.71 0.80
N TYR A 54 17.53 0.55 0.80
CA TYR A 54 16.51 1.07 -0.12
C TYR A 54 16.81 0.87 -1.61
N GLU A 55 18.00 1.26 -2.07
CA GLU A 55 18.35 1.21 -3.51
C GLU A 55 18.38 -0.22 -4.09
N PRO A 56 19.09 -1.20 -3.47
CA PRO A 56 19.02 -2.58 -3.93
C PRO A 56 17.61 -3.18 -3.76
N TYR A 57 16.90 -2.83 -2.68
CA TYR A 57 15.50 -3.21 -2.49
C TYR A 57 14.63 -2.74 -3.66
N LYS A 58 14.68 -1.44 -3.99
CA LYS A 58 13.83 -0.80 -5.01
C LYS A 58 14.06 -1.46 -6.37
N THR A 59 15.32 -1.69 -6.72
CA THR A 59 15.71 -2.33 -7.97
C THR A 59 15.09 -3.72 -8.11
N LEU A 60 15.27 -4.58 -7.11
CA LEU A 60 14.75 -5.96 -7.13
C LEU A 60 13.23 -5.99 -7.06
N TYR A 61 12.62 -5.08 -6.28
CA TYR A 61 11.17 -5.01 -6.17
C TYR A 61 10.52 -4.59 -7.49
N ILE A 62 11.08 -3.60 -8.18
CA ILE A 62 10.60 -3.18 -9.50
C ILE A 62 10.75 -4.32 -10.53
N GLN A 63 11.89 -5.03 -10.52
CA GLN A 63 12.07 -6.21 -11.39
C GLN A 63 10.99 -7.26 -11.15
N LYS A 64 10.70 -7.57 -9.87
CA LYS A 64 9.61 -8.47 -9.50
C LYS A 64 8.25 -7.95 -9.96
N LEU A 65 7.93 -6.67 -9.77
CA LEU A 65 6.66 -6.11 -10.22
C LEU A 65 6.53 -6.14 -11.75
N ASN A 66 7.62 -5.96 -12.49
CA ASN A 66 7.63 -6.05 -13.94
C ASN A 66 7.33 -7.46 -14.49
N THR A 67 7.36 -8.50 -13.66
CA THR A 67 6.89 -9.85 -14.07
C THR A 67 5.38 -10.01 -13.96
N LEU A 68 4.67 -9.02 -13.40
CA LEU A 68 3.22 -9.05 -13.26
C LEU A 68 2.54 -8.53 -14.53
N ASP A 69 1.43 -9.19 -14.91
CA ASP A 69 0.53 -8.68 -15.94
C ASP A 69 -0.39 -7.61 -15.32
N ILE A 70 -0.29 -6.39 -15.84
CA ILE A 70 -1.07 -5.24 -15.38
C ILE A 70 -2.58 -5.49 -15.54
N ASN A 71 -3.01 -6.07 -16.65
CA ASN A 71 -4.43 -6.30 -16.92
C ASN A 71 -5.03 -7.30 -15.92
N GLN A 72 -4.27 -8.34 -15.58
CA GLN A 72 -4.70 -9.32 -14.57
C GLN A 72 -4.74 -8.71 -13.17
N LEU A 73 -3.80 -7.82 -12.84
CA LEU A 73 -3.79 -7.11 -11.56
C LEU A 73 -4.97 -6.14 -11.44
N GLU A 74 -5.27 -5.39 -12.51
CA GLU A 74 -6.47 -4.54 -12.58
C GLU A 74 -7.76 -5.36 -12.41
N GLU A 75 -7.87 -6.49 -13.11
CA GLU A 75 -9.03 -7.37 -13.00
C GLU A 75 -9.19 -7.91 -11.59
N ARG A 76 -8.09 -8.31 -10.95
CA ARG A 76 -8.10 -8.73 -9.54
C ARG A 76 -8.59 -7.62 -8.62
N PHE A 77 -8.20 -6.37 -8.84
CA PHE A 77 -8.74 -5.25 -8.07
C PHE A 77 -10.25 -5.09 -8.29
N LYS A 78 -10.74 -5.18 -9.53
CA LYS A 78 -12.19 -5.13 -9.84
C LYS A 78 -12.95 -6.26 -9.14
N VAL A 79 -12.43 -7.48 -9.15
CA VAL A 79 -13.02 -8.63 -8.44
C VAL A 79 -13.08 -8.38 -6.92
N ILE A 80 -12.02 -7.80 -6.33
CA ILE A 80 -12.01 -7.44 -4.90
C ILE A 80 -13.09 -6.40 -4.58
N LEU A 81 -13.34 -5.44 -5.47
CA LEU A 81 -14.38 -4.45 -5.30
C LEU A 81 -15.79 -5.04 -5.41
N GLY A 82 -15.96 -6.04 -6.27
CA GLY A 82 -17.27 -6.58 -6.64
C GLY A 82 -18.22 -5.48 -7.15
N GLU A 83 -19.52 -5.68 -6.95
CA GLU A 83 -20.56 -4.74 -7.43
C GLU A 83 -20.67 -3.45 -6.62
N LYS A 84 -19.99 -3.36 -5.47
CA LYS A 84 -20.17 -2.24 -4.53
C LYS A 84 -19.40 -0.98 -4.90
N CYS A 85 -18.61 -0.99 -5.99
CA CYS A 85 -17.82 0.15 -6.51
C CYS A 85 -17.21 1.02 -5.39
N LYS A 86 -16.53 0.37 -4.42
CA LYS A 86 -15.75 1.06 -3.40
C LYS A 86 -14.32 1.30 -3.92
N ASP A 87 -13.58 2.20 -3.31
CA ASP A 87 -12.14 2.34 -3.57
C ASP A 87 -11.36 1.38 -2.65
N ILE A 88 -10.11 1.03 -3.00
CA ILE A 88 -9.25 0.15 -2.19
C ILE A 88 -8.18 0.94 -1.43
N VAL A 89 -7.75 0.41 -0.28
CA VAL A 89 -6.54 0.85 0.41
C VAL A 89 -5.57 -0.32 0.59
N LEU A 90 -4.39 -0.18 0.00
CA LEU A 90 -3.30 -1.16 0.09
C LEU A 90 -2.49 -0.91 1.36
N LEU A 91 -2.23 -1.99 2.11
CA LEU A 91 -1.70 -1.93 3.46
C LEU A 91 -0.36 -2.63 3.60
N CYS A 92 0.56 -1.95 4.28
CA CYS A 92 1.72 -2.58 4.91
C CYS A 92 1.98 -2.02 6.32
N PHE A 93 3.17 -2.23 6.88
CA PHE A 93 3.42 -2.00 8.30
C PHE A 93 3.97 -0.62 8.61
N GLU A 94 4.78 -0.09 7.72
CA GLU A 94 5.68 1.03 7.96
C GLU A 94 4.93 2.37 8.11
N ASP A 95 5.42 3.22 8.99
CA ASP A 95 4.83 4.52 9.32
C ASP A 95 5.54 5.66 8.61
N LEU A 96 5.05 6.02 7.42
CA LEU A 96 5.63 7.06 6.57
C LEU A 96 5.46 8.48 7.12
N THR A 97 4.83 8.66 8.29
CA THR A 97 4.83 9.96 8.97
C THR A 97 6.18 10.25 9.64
N LYS A 98 7.01 9.23 9.85
CA LYS A 98 8.36 9.40 10.38
C LYS A 98 9.34 9.76 9.26
N PRO A 99 10.22 10.76 9.46
CA PRO A 99 11.21 11.15 8.47
C PRO A 99 12.14 9.99 8.09
N GLY A 100 12.45 9.86 6.81
CA GLY A 100 13.37 8.84 6.29
C GLY A 100 12.78 7.43 6.14
N GLU A 101 11.55 7.19 6.62
CA GLU A 101 10.88 5.90 6.40
C GLU A 101 10.44 5.75 4.94
N TRP A 102 10.64 4.54 4.42
CA TRP A 102 10.18 4.11 3.11
C TRP A 102 9.62 2.69 3.24
N CYS A 103 8.82 2.26 2.27
CA CYS A 103 8.35 0.87 2.25
C CYS A 103 7.91 0.44 0.86
N HIS A 104 7.58 -0.85 0.74
CA HIS A 104 7.17 -1.46 -0.51
C HIS A 104 5.90 -0.86 -1.12
N ARG A 105 4.97 -0.33 -0.32
CA ARG A 105 3.75 0.31 -0.85
C ARG A 105 4.06 1.61 -1.60
N CYS A 106 5.10 2.34 -1.20
CA CYS A 106 5.57 3.54 -1.91
C CYS A 106 6.16 3.18 -3.27
N VAL A 107 7.04 2.18 -3.30
CA VAL A 107 7.66 1.72 -4.54
C VAL A 107 6.60 1.13 -5.49
N PHE A 108 5.60 0.42 -4.96
CA PHE A 108 4.46 -0.04 -5.74
C PHE A 108 3.65 1.14 -6.31
N ALA A 109 3.38 2.18 -5.53
CA ALA A 109 2.65 3.36 -5.98
C ALA A 109 3.36 4.07 -7.15
N GLU A 110 4.68 4.25 -7.05
CA GLU A 110 5.51 4.80 -8.12
C GLU A 110 5.48 3.91 -9.37
N TRP A 111 5.68 2.60 -9.20
CA TRP A 111 5.64 1.65 -10.30
C TRP A 111 4.26 1.62 -10.99
N TRP A 112 3.17 1.62 -10.22
CA TRP A 112 1.81 1.63 -10.73
C TRP A 112 1.54 2.88 -11.57
N GLN A 113 1.94 4.05 -11.07
CA GLN A 113 1.80 5.31 -11.81
C GLN A 113 2.58 5.27 -13.12
N ASN A 114 3.82 4.74 -13.11
CA ASN A 114 4.62 4.61 -14.33
C ASN A 114 4.01 3.64 -15.36
N LYS A 115 3.28 2.61 -14.91
CA LYS A 115 2.65 1.61 -15.80
C LYS A 115 1.28 2.03 -16.32
N THR A 116 0.51 2.77 -15.53
CA THR A 116 -0.92 3.00 -15.78
C THR A 116 -1.28 4.48 -15.93
N GLY A 117 -0.39 5.40 -15.54
CA GLY A 117 -0.68 6.83 -15.38
C GLY A 117 -1.51 7.16 -14.13
N GLN A 118 -2.04 6.17 -13.40
CA GLN A 118 -2.86 6.40 -12.21
C GLN A 118 -1.98 6.68 -10.99
N LYS A 119 -2.12 7.86 -10.38
CA LYS A 119 -1.47 8.18 -9.12
C LYS A 119 -2.17 7.48 -7.94
N ILE A 120 -1.38 6.83 -7.10
CA ILE A 120 -1.80 6.26 -5.81
C ILE A 120 -1.35 7.21 -4.70
N ASN A 121 -2.29 7.68 -3.89
CA ASN A 121 -1.99 8.60 -2.79
C ASN A 121 -2.00 7.87 -1.46
N GLU A 122 -1.04 8.21 -0.58
CA GLU A 122 -1.08 7.77 0.81
C GLU A 122 -2.24 8.48 1.53
N LEU A 123 -3.06 7.69 2.22
CA LEU A 123 -4.19 8.21 2.98
C LEU A 123 -3.68 9.11 4.12
N ASN A 124 -4.16 10.36 4.13
CA ASN A 124 -3.93 11.36 5.18
C ASN A 124 -2.48 11.80 5.44
N LEU A 125 -1.53 11.55 4.54
CA LEU A 125 -0.15 12.05 4.68
C LEU A 125 -0.11 13.59 4.81
N GLN A 126 -1.02 14.31 4.12
CA GLN A 126 -1.13 15.76 4.18
C GLN A 126 -1.56 16.29 5.57
N LYS A 127 -2.40 15.55 6.32
CA LYS A 127 -2.78 15.91 7.69
C LYS A 127 -1.61 15.76 8.66
N ALA A 128 -0.82 14.70 8.51
CA ALA A 128 0.37 14.45 9.35
C ALA A 128 1.46 15.52 9.14
N ILE A 129 1.74 15.90 7.89
CA ILE A 129 2.69 16.97 7.56
C ILE A 129 2.21 18.31 8.13
N ASN A 130 0.94 18.66 7.96
CA ASN A 130 0.39 19.93 8.43
C ASN A 130 0.27 20.02 9.97
N HIS A 131 0.17 18.89 10.67
CA HIS A 131 0.19 18.87 12.13
C HIS A 131 1.61 19.09 12.68
N ASN A 132 2.63 18.50 12.05
CA ASN A 132 4.03 18.67 12.46
C ASN A 132 4.55 20.10 12.22
N ILE A 133 4.02 20.82 11.23
CA ILE A 133 4.39 22.22 10.96
C ILE A 133 3.71 23.19 11.97
N LYS A 134 2.57 22.82 12.56
CA LYS A 134 1.85 23.65 13.54
C LYS A 134 2.39 23.54 14.98
N MET A 135 3.36 22.66 15.23
CA MET A 135 4.00 22.46 16.54
C MET A 135 5.46 22.95 16.60
N LEU A 136 5.88 23.74 15.61
CA LEU A 136 7.14 24.50 15.59
C LEU A 136 6.81 26.00 15.56
#